data_AF-A0A661ZUL6-F1
#
_entry.id   AF-A0A661ZUL6-F1
#
_cell.length_a   1.000
_cell.length_b   1.000
_cell.length_c   1.000
_cell.angle_alpha   90.00
_cell.angle_beta   90.00
_cell.angle_gamma   90.00
#
_symmetry.space_group_name_H-M   'P 1'
#
loop_
_entity.id
_entity.type
_entity.pdbx_description
1 polymer ?
#
loop_
_entity_poly.entity_id
_entity_poly.type
_entity_poly.pdbx_seq_one_letter_code
_entity_poly.pdbx_strand_id
1 'polypeptide(L)'
;MLEFLRLFYKLILSSRYKVIIKGEDVLLTDSPKLVLPNHVSHVDPQIISIYLYEYTDFVPVVAEGFFKIPVIKYFLRKLDAVKVTKSKRDVDLLNRINTQIIDAIKKGKSALIFPAGQLSFDGIERIKNKQGAFSIANQLPESTRIVGVRISGLYGSMWSTAWNGKRPEFFSTYLLGIVYFFANLIVFCPRRTITLEFVDITKEAKEKVRTGRQAFNDYLEVFFNLNGPEKAVFIRHLFYFPKIKNKVVKR
;
A
#
# COMPACT_ATOMS: atom_id res chain seq x y z
N MET A 1 12.35 17.58 10.08
CA MET A 1 10.92 17.91 9.86
C MET A 1 10.11 16.69 9.40
N LEU A 2 10.42 16.03 8.27
CA LEU A 2 9.66 14.86 7.81
C LEU A 2 9.66 13.72 8.83
N GLU A 3 10.81 13.44 9.45
CA GLU A 3 10.91 12.40 10.48
C GLU A 3 10.02 12.68 11.69
N PHE A 4 9.98 13.92 12.18
CA PHE A 4 9.05 14.33 13.23
C PHE A 4 7.58 14.13 12.81
N LEU A 5 7.21 14.54 11.60
CA LEU A 5 5.85 14.36 11.07
C LEU A 5 5.50 12.86 10.92
N ARG A 6 6.47 12.04 10.51
CA ARG A 6 6.32 10.58 10.44
C ARG A 6 6.05 10.00 11.82
N LEU A 7 6.87 10.33 12.82
CA LEU A 7 6.71 9.82 14.20
C LEU A 7 5.40 10.29 14.82
N PHE A 8 5.02 11.55 14.61
CA PHE A 8 3.72 12.07 15.05
C PHE A 8 2.55 11.33 14.40
N TYR A 9 2.64 11.08 13.09
CA TYR A 9 1.59 10.34 12.38
C TYR A 9 1.57 8.85 12.76
N LYS A 10 2.73 8.23 13.01
CA LYS A 10 2.87 6.88 13.59
C LYS A 10 2.15 6.80 14.94
N LEU A 11 2.31 7.82 15.79
CA LEU A 11 1.61 7.90 17.07
C LEU A 11 0.08 7.96 16.88
N ILE A 12 -0.41 8.80 15.97
CA ILE A 12 -1.85 8.88 15.66
C ILE A 12 -2.37 7.53 15.17
N LEU A 13 -1.69 6.89 14.21
CA LEU A 13 -2.10 5.59 13.69
C LEU A 13 -2.04 4.49 14.76
N SER A 14 -1.07 4.54 15.69
CA SER A 14 -0.95 3.57 16.79
C SER A 14 -2.13 3.60 17.77
N SER A 15 -2.90 4.69 17.81
CA SER A 15 -4.16 4.74 18.57
C SER A 15 -5.17 3.72 18.04
N ARG A 16 -5.24 3.54 16.71
CA ARG A 16 -6.23 2.69 16.03
C ARG A 16 -5.67 1.37 15.52
N TYR A 17 -4.38 1.29 15.23
CA TYR A 17 -3.76 0.13 14.59
C TYR A 17 -2.62 -0.42 15.44
N LYS A 18 -2.73 -1.71 15.79
CA LYS A 18 -1.61 -2.50 16.32
C LYS A 18 -0.91 -3.17 15.14
N VAL A 19 0.26 -2.67 14.78
CA VAL A 19 1.01 -3.16 13.61
C VAL A 19 1.97 -4.25 14.05
N ILE A 20 1.89 -5.40 13.37
CA ILE A 20 2.82 -6.51 13.49
C ILE A 20 3.68 -6.51 12.23
N ILE A 21 4.99 -6.45 12.37
CA ILE A 21 5.94 -6.50 11.26
C ILE A 21 6.58 -7.89 11.24
N LYS A 22 6.74 -8.46 10.04
CA LYS A 22 7.44 -9.72 9.81
C LYS A 22 8.39 -9.55 8.63
N GLY A 23 9.57 -10.18 8.71
CA GLY A 23 10.54 -10.20 7.62
C GLY A 23 11.20 -8.85 7.31
N GLU A 24 11.26 -7.93 8.27
CA GLU A 24 11.85 -6.59 8.05
C GLU A 24 13.36 -6.62 7.80
N ASP A 25 14.03 -7.72 8.10
CA ASP A 25 15.46 -7.94 7.81
C ASP A 25 15.79 -7.77 6.33
N VAL A 26 14.84 -8.08 5.42
CA VAL A 26 15.01 -7.88 3.97
C VAL A 26 15.14 -6.39 3.61
N LEU A 27 14.71 -5.48 4.50
CA LEU A 27 14.76 -4.04 4.31
C LEU A 27 16.09 -3.42 4.76
N LEU A 28 16.89 -4.12 5.58
CA LEU A 28 18.09 -3.58 6.22
C LEU A 28 19.28 -3.36 5.27
N THR A 29 19.17 -3.77 4.01
CA THR A 29 20.27 -3.63 3.06
C THR A 29 20.30 -2.27 2.40
N ASP A 30 21.49 -1.74 2.11
CA ASP A 30 21.65 -0.43 1.48
C ASP A 30 21.21 -0.39 0.00
N SER A 31 20.97 -1.56 -0.60
CA SER A 31 20.47 -1.66 -1.97
C SER A 31 19.07 -1.05 -2.10
N PRO A 32 18.79 -0.27 -3.16
CA PRO A 32 17.43 0.15 -3.51
C PRO A 32 16.47 -1.03 -3.67
N LYS A 33 15.20 -0.78 -3.40
CA LYS A 33 14.15 -1.80 -3.40
C LYS A 33 12.98 -1.36 -4.28
N LEU A 34 12.43 -2.27 -5.07
CA LEU A 34 11.09 -2.16 -5.62
C LEU A 34 10.12 -2.87 -4.66
N VAL A 35 9.34 -2.10 -3.92
CA VAL A 35 8.40 -2.58 -2.90
C VAL A 35 7.02 -2.73 -3.52
N LEU A 36 6.49 -3.97 -3.49
CA LEU A 36 5.25 -4.39 -4.13
C LEU A 36 4.25 -4.94 -3.09
N PRO A 37 3.35 -4.10 -2.54
CA PRO A 37 2.26 -4.54 -1.67
C PRO A 37 0.97 -4.94 -2.43
N ASN A 38 0.16 -5.82 -1.83
CA ASN A 38 -1.27 -5.95 -2.17
C ASN A 38 -2.06 -4.72 -1.68
N HIS A 39 -3.30 -4.53 -2.16
CA HIS A 39 -4.09 -3.34 -1.82
C HIS A 39 -5.50 -3.69 -1.34
N VAL A 40 -5.72 -3.79 -0.03
CA VAL A 40 -7.01 -4.15 0.57
C VAL A 40 -7.77 -2.94 1.12
N SER A 41 -7.10 -1.82 1.36
CA SER A 41 -7.74 -0.60 1.87
C SER A 41 -7.02 0.70 1.50
N HIS A 42 -7.74 1.81 1.50
CA HIS A 42 -7.15 3.13 1.24
C HIS A 42 -6.10 3.59 2.26
N VAL A 43 -6.03 2.97 3.45
CA VAL A 43 -5.03 3.31 4.47
C VAL A 43 -3.72 2.53 4.29
N ASP A 44 -3.67 1.53 3.40
CA ASP A 44 -2.46 0.71 3.18
C ASP A 44 -1.23 1.56 2.83
N PRO A 45 -1.29 2.50 1.85
CA PRO A 45 -0.14 3.31 1.47
C PRO A 45 0.36 4.19 2.63
N GLN A 46 -0.55 4.65 3.48
CA GLN A 46 -0.21 5.50 4.63
C GLN A 46 0.55 4.71 5.69
N ILE A 47 0.05 3.52 6.02
CA ILE A 47 0.65 2.64 7.01
C ILE A 47 2.01 2.15 6.53
N ILE A 48 2.09 1.52 5.35
CA ILE A 48 3.36 0.99 4.85
C ILE A 48 4.41 2.08 4.70
N SER A 49 4.04 3.29 4.26
CA SER A 49 4.98 4.41 4.10
C SER A 49 5.66 4.80 5.42
N ILE A 50 4.92 4.80 6.54
CA ILE A 50 5.50 5.15 7.85
C ILE A 50 6.58 4.17 8.28
N TYR A 51 6.36 2.87 8.06
CA TYR A 51 7.31 1.83 8.42
C TYR A 51 8.43 1.71 7.40
N LEU A 52 8.14 1.81 6.11
CA LEU A 52 9.15 1.74 5.05
C LEU A 52 10.16 2.89 5.14
N TYR A 53 9.69 4.11 5.47
CA TYR A 53 10.57 5.28 5.63
C TYR A 53 11.60 5.12 6.76
N GLU A 54 11.38 4.19 7.70
CA GLU A 54 12.35 3.87 8.76
C GLU A 54 13.60 3.17 8.21
N TYR A 55 13.47 2.50 7.06
CA TYR A 55 14.49 1.64 6.48
C TYR A 55 15.10 2.18 5.20
N THR A 56 14.35 2.98 4.42
CA THR A 56 14.80 3.47 3.13
C THR A 56 14.05 4.73 2.72
N ASP A 57 14.74 5.66 2.07
CA ASP A 57 14.09 6.65 1.24
C ASP A 57 13.38 5.95 0.08
N PHE A 58 12.20 6.42 -0.30
CA PHE A 58 11.44 5.86 -1.41
C PHE A 58 10.60 6.89 -2.15
N VAL A 59 10.29 6.57 -3.41
CA VAL A 59 9.32 7.31 -4.23
C VAL A 59 8.02 6.50 -4.38
N PRO A 60 6.87 6.98 -3.87
CA PRO A 60 5.61 6.31 -4.06
C PRO A 60 4.99 6.65 -5.41
N VAL A 61 4.36 5.66 -6.05
CA VAL A 61 3.60 5.84 -7.29
C VAL A 61 2.13 6.08 -6.96
N VAL A 62 1.62 7.29 -7.25
CA VAL A 62 0.32 7.75 -6.72
C VAL A 62 -0.56 8.36 -7.80
N ALA A 63 -1.85 8.03 -7.77
CA ALA A 63 -2.84 8.60 -8.68
C ALA A 63 -2.96 10.13 -8.52
N GLU A 64 -3.10 10.83 -9.66
CA GLU A 64 -3.16 12.30 -9.72
C GLU A 64 -4.22 12.95 -8.82
N GLY A 65 -5.35 12.27 -8.57
CA GLY A 65 -6.39 12.79 -7.69
C GLY A 65 -5.88 13.17 -6.29
N PHE A 66 -4.90 12.43 -5.75
CA PHE A 66 -4.33 12.70 -4.43
C PHE A 66 -3.46 13.96 -4.40
N PHE A 67 -2.88 14.37 -5.53
CA PHE A 67 -2.13 15.63 -5.65
C PHE A 67 -3.03 16.87 -5.63
N LYS A 68 -4.36 16.70 -5.68
CA LYS A 68 -5.32 17.81 -5.55
C LYS A 68 -5.62 18.16 -4.09
N ILE A 69 -5.29 17.29 -3.14
CA ILE A 69 -5.52 17.52 -1.71
C ILE A 69 -4.28 18.22 -1.14
N PRO A 70 -4.34 19.49 -0.68
CA PRO A 70 -3.15 20.30 -0.37
C PRO A 70 -2.18 19.66 0.63
N VAL A 71 -2.70 19.08 1.72
CA VAL A 71 -1.88 18.42 2.75
C VAL A 71 -1.19 17.17 2.18
N ILE A 72 -1.92 16.34 1.43
CA ILE A 72 -1.36 15.13 0.82
C ILE A 72 -0.33 15.50 -0.25
N LYS A 73 -0.65 16.48 -1.09
CA LYS A 73 0.26 17.02 -2.11
C LYS A 73 1.59 17.48 -1.51
N TYR A 74 1.58 18.12 -0.35
CA TYR A 74 2.80 18.53 0.34
C TYR A 74 3.70 17.33 0.65
N PHE A 75 3.16 16.26 1.26
CA PHE A 75 3.93 15.05 1.57
C PHE A 75 4.36 14.29 0.31
N LEU A 76 3.48 14.17 -0.68
CA LEU A 76 3.81 13.52 -1.94
C LEU A 76 4.98 14.22 -2.65
N ARG A 77 5.00 15.56 -2.65
CA ARG A 77 6.15 16.33 -3.20
C ARG A 77 7.42 16.13 -2.38
N LYS A 78 7.32 16.01 -1.05
CA LYS A 78 8.47 15.77 -0.19
C LYS A 78 9.07 14.37 -0.34
N LEU A 79 8.27 13.40 -0.76
CA LEU A 79 8.69 12.04 -1.09
C LEU A 79 9.05 11.84 -2.57
N ASP A 80 9.12 12.93 -3.36
CA ASP A 80 9.32 12.88 -4.82
C ASP A 80 8.38 11.89 -5.52
N ALA A 81 7.11 11.84 -5.08
CA ALA A 81 6.12 10.88 -5.55
C ALA A 81 5.90 11.00 -7.07
N VAL A 82 5.86 9.84 -7.72
CA VAL A 82 5.61 9.73 -9.15
C VAL A 82 4.11 9.77 -9.39
N LYS A 83 3.65 10.78 -10.14
CA LYS A 83 2.24 11.01 -10.41
C LYS A 83 1.76 10.16 -11.58
N VAL A 84 0.71 9.38 -11.36
CA VAL A 84 0.03 8.58 -12.41
C VAL A 84 -1.29 9.23 -12.78
N THR A 85 -1.44 9.60 -14.05
CA THR A 85 -2.71 10.10 -14.61
C THR A 85 -3.50 8.93 -15.22
N LYS A 86 -4.83 9.04 -15.25
CA LYS A 86 -5.69 8.03 -15.88
C LYS A 86 -5.68 8.20 -17.40
N SER A 87 -4.55 7.91 -18.07
CA SER A 87 -4.53 7.75 -19.52
C SER A 87 -4.43 6.27 -19.87
N LYS A 88 -5.47 5.73 -20.51
CA LYS A 88 -5.57 4.29 -20.81
C LYS A 88 -4.69 3.83 -22.00
N ARG A 89 -4.09 4.75 -22.76
CA ARG A 89 -3.47 4.44 -24.06
C ARG A 89 -2.16 5.19 -24.34
N ASP A 90 -1.60 5.86 -23.35
CA ASP A 90 -0.41 6.66 -23.55
C ASP A 90 0.84 5.85 -23.15
N VAL A 91 1.46 5.22 -24.16
CA VAL A 91 2.73 4.49 -24.00
C VAL A 91 3.82 5.44 -23.52
N ASP A 92 3.81 6.70 -23.97
CA ASP A 92 4.76 7.71 -23.55
C ASP A 92 4.59 8.07 -22.08
N LEU A 93 3.36 8.11 -21.57
CA LEU A 93 3.10 8.29 -20.14
C LEU A 93 3.70 7.15 -19.30
N LEU A 94 3.49 5.89 -19.70
CA LEU A 94 4.08 4.74 -18.98
C LEU A 94 5.60 4.77 -19.04
N ASN A 95 6.19 5.10 -20.19
CA ASN A 95 7.62 5.25 -20.33
C ASN A 95 8.16 6.36 -19.43
N ARG A 96 7.52 7.53 -19.39
CA ARG A 96 7.90 8.64 -18.50
C ARG A 96 7.81 8.25 -17.02
N ILE A 97 6.76 7.56 -16.60
CA ILE A 97 6.60 7.05 -15.23
C ILE A 97 7.73 6.06 -14.91
N ASN A 98 8.01 5.11 -15.81
CA ASN A 98 9.08 4.15 -15.62
C ASN A 98 10.44 4.84 -15.51
N THR A 99 10.76 5.78 -16.40
CA THR A 99 12.00 6.55 -16.36
C THR A 99 12.17 7.27 -15.03
N GLN A 100 11.14 7.96 -14.52
CA GLN A 100 11.20 8.63 -13.22
C GLN A 100 11.50 7.66 -12.07
N ILE A 101 10.88 6.47 -12.08
CA ILE A 101 11.09 5.45 -11.05
C ILE A 101 12.50 4.86 -11.15
N ILE A 102 12.94 4.49 -12.35
CA ILE A 102 14.27 3.92 -12.57
C ILE A 102 15.36 4.95 -12.23
N ASP A 103 15.18 6.22 -12.57
CA ASP A 103 16.11 7.28 -12.22
C ASP A 103 16.19 7.51 -10.71
N ALA A 104 15.06 7.41 -9.99
CA ALA A 104 15.06 7.46 -8.53
C ALA A 104 15.83 6.26 -7.93
N ILE A 105 15.62 5.06 -8.48
CA ILE A 105 16.32 3.83 -8.08
C ILE A 105 17.83 3.94 -8.31
N LYS A 106 18.25 4.45 -9.48
CA LYS A 106 19.67 4.70 -9.78
C LYS A 106 20.30 5.74 -8.84
N LYS A 107 19.50 6.66 -8.30
CA LYS A 107 19.93 7.65 -7.28
C LYS A 107 19.90 7.11 -5.85
N GLY A 108 19.69 5.81 -5.67
CA GLY A 108 19.69 5.17 -4.35
C GLY A 108 18.33 5.14 -3.65
N LYS A 109 17.26 5.69 -4.24
CA LYS A 109 15.92 5.66 -3.63
C LYS A 109 15.19 4.37 -3.95
N SER A 110 14.45 3.82 -3.00
CA SER A 110 13.51 2.73 -3.27
C SER A 110 12.25 3.24 -4.00
N ALA A 111 11.40 2.34 -4.49
CA ALA A 111 10.12 2.67 -5.12
C ALA A 111 9.00 1.86 -4.48
N LEU A 112 7.84 2.49 -4.26
CA LEU A 112 6.64 1.83 -3.72
C LEU A 112 5.50 1.87 -4.76
N ILE A 113 5.08 0.70 -5.24
CA ILE A 113 4.01 0.58 -6.24
C ILE A 113 3.08 -0.58 -5.92
N PHE A 114 1.78 -0.28 -5.85
CA PHE A 114 0.71 -1.28 -5.70
C PHE A 114 0.39 -1.89 -7.09
N PRO A 115 0.75 -3.16 -7.36
CA PRO A 115 0.72 -3.72 -8.73
C PRO A 115 -0.68 -3.72 -9.38
N ALA A 116 -1.74 -4.00 -8.62
CA ALA A 116 -3.10 -4.00 -9.14
C ALA A 116 -3.59 -2.59 -9.52
N GLY A 117 -3.06 -1.55 -8.86
CA GLY A 117 -3.49 -0.16 -9.01
C GLY A 117 -4.94 0.10 -8.56
N GLN A 118 -5.53 -0.84 -7.81
CA GLN A 118 -6.89 -0.74 -7.29
C GLN A 118 -7.04 -1.54 -6.01
N LEU A 119 -8.04 -1.19 -5.19
CA LEU A 119 -8.42 -1.99 -4.03
C LEU A 119 -8.99 -3.36 -4.46
N SER A 120 -8.63 -4.38 -3.68
CA SER A 120 -9.35 -5.65 -3.61
C SER A 120 -10.78 -5.41 -3.15
N PHE A 121 -11.73 -6.13 -3.75
CA PHE A 121 -13.15 -6.01 -3.43
C PHE A 121 -13.64 -7.07 -2.46
N ASP A 122 -13.06 -8.27 -2.51
CA ASP A 122 -13.47 -9.51 -1.84
C ASP A 122 -12.34 -10.12 -1.00
N GLY A 123 -11.30 -9.35 -0.70
CA GLY A 123 -10.12 -9.81 0.03
C GLY A 123 -9.13 -10.59 -0.83
N ILE A 124 -9.35 -10.70 -2.15
CA ILE A 124 -8.42 -11.30 -3.12
C ILE A 124 -7.74 -10.19 -3.93
N GLU A 125 -6.41 -10.20 -3.97
CA GLU A 125 -5.62 -9.30 -4.82
C GLU A 125 -5.70 -9.76 -6.29
N ARG A 126 -6.02 -8.83 -7.20
CA ARG A 126 -6.11 -9.11 -8.65
C ARG A 126 -5.41 -8.04 -9.47
N ILE A 127 -4.29 -8.45 -10.06
CA ILE A 127 -3.43 -7.66 -10.92
C ILE A 127 -3.86 -7.82 -12.38
N LYS A 128 -4.19 -9.03 -12.84
CA LYS A 128 -4.57 -9.34 -14.22
C LYS A 128 -3.47 -8.91 -15.20
N ASN A 129 -3.82 -8.23 -16.29
CA ASN A 129 -2.90 -7.86 -17.36
C ASN A 129 -2.25 -6.46 -17.18
N LYS A 130 -2.00 -6.02 -15.95
CA LYS A 130 -1.40 -4.69 -15.67
C LYS A 130 0.06 -4.65 -16.07
N GLN A 131 0.50 -3.50 -16.61
CA GLN A 131 1.86 -3.34 -17.14
C GLN A 131 2.84 -2.65 -16.18
N GLY A 132 2.35 -1.82 -15.25
CA GLY A 132 3.21 -0.93 -14.44
C GLY A 132 4.35 -1.64 -13.71
N ALA A 133 4.01 -2.52 -12.76
CA ALA A 133 5.02 -3.22 -11.95
C ALA A 133 5.95 -4.09 -12.82
N PHE A 134 5.39 -4.83 -13.79
CA PHE A 134 6.17 -5.63 -14.74
C PHE A 134 7.19 -4.78 -15.53
N SER A 135 6.76 -3.64 -16.06
CA SER A 135 7.58 -2.78 -16.90
C SER A 135 8.75 -2.17 -16.12
N ILE A 136 8.54 -1.84 -14.84
CA ILE A 136 9.59 -1.37 -13.94
C ILE A 136 10.54 -2.52 -13.61
N ALA A 137 10.00 -3.68 -13.19
CA ALA A 137 10.77 -4.86 -12.83
C ALA A 137 11.72 -5.31 -13.96
N ASN A 138 11.29 -5.19 -15.22
CA ASN A 138 12.07 -5.50 -16.41
C ASN A 138 13.23 -4.53 -16.71
N GLN A 139 13.22 -3.34 -16.10
CA GLN A 139 14.23 -2.29 -16.31
C GLN A 139 15.06 -2.00 -15.06
N LEU A 140 14.88 -2.79 -13.99
CA LEU A 140 15.60 -2.59 -12.74
C LEU A 140 17.10 -2.84 -12.92
N PRO A 141 17.97 -2.01 -12.34
CA PRO A 141 19.37 -2.35 -12.15
C PRO A 141 19.52 -3.69 -11.43
N GLU A 142 20.56 -4.48 -11.78
CA GLU A 142 20.75 -5.81 -11.21
C GLU A 142 20.84 -5.83 -9.68
N SER A 143 21.42 -4.78 -9.09
CA SER A 143 21.57 -4.57 -7.64
C SER A 143 20.26 -4.27 -6.91
N THR A 144 19.15 -4.03 -7.61
CA THR A 144 17.87 -3.69 -7.00
C THR A 144 17.14 -4.96 -6.52
N ARG A 145 16.69 -4.94 -5.27
CA ARG A 145 15.84 -6.00 -4.71
C ARG A 145 14.38 -5.77 -5.04
N ILE A 146 13.60 -6.84 -5.20
CA ILE A 146 12.14 -6.78 -5.31
C ILE A 146 11.57 -7.36 -4.02
N VAL A 147 10.89 -6.52 -3.24
CA VAL A 147 10.31 -6.89 -1.95
C VAL A 147 8.79 -6.93 -2.09
N GLY A 148 8.22 -8.13 -1.96
CA GLY A 148 6.78 -8.32 -1.88
C GLY A 148 6.30 -8.03 -0.46
N VAL A 149 5.14 -7.37 -0.33
CA VAL A 149 4.56 -7.08 0.98
C VAL A 149 3.14 -7.59 1.07
N ARG A 150 2.91 -8.55 1.96
CA ARG A 150 1.56 -9.00 2.30
C ARG A 150 1.02 -8.16 3.45
N ILE A 151 0.00 -7.37 3.15
CA ILE A 151 -0.76 -6.55 4.08
C ILE A 151 -2.06 -7.30 4.40
N SER A 152 -2.33 -7.49 5.70
CA SER A 152 -3.56 -8.14 6.19
C SER A 152 -4.09 -7.50 7.47
N GLY A 153 -5.37 -7.71 7.75
CA GLY A 153 -6.11 -7.19 8.91
C GLY A 153 -6.93 -5.94 8.60
N LEU A 154 -6.87 -5.40 7.38
CA LEU A 154 -7.52 -4.15 6.97
C LEU A 154 -8.83 -4.38 6.21
N TYR A 155 -9.11 -5.59 5.73
CA TYR A 155 -10.41 -5.92 5.13
C TYR A 155 -11.50 -5.97 6.23
N GLY A 156 -12.59 -5.22 6.04
CA GLY A 156 -13.56 -4.91 7.10
C GLY A 156 -13.34 -3.56 7.79
N SER A 157 -12.28 -2.82 7.42
CA SER A 157 -12.11 -1.42 7.83
C SER A 157 -13.04 -0.48 7.06
N MET A 158 -13.27 0.72 7.60
CA MET A 158 -13.95 1.80 6.87
C MET A 158 -13.20 2.25 5.61
N TRP A 159 -11.94 1.81 5.45
CA TRP A 159 -11.08 2.09 4.29
C TRP A 159 -11.15 1.01 3.21
N SER A 160 -11.87 -0.09 3.48
CA SER A 160 -12.03 -1.24 2.58
C SER A 160 -13.44 -1.30 1.99
N THR A 161 -13.61 -2.09 0.94
CA THR A 161 -14.91 -2.31 0.27
C THR A 161 -15.86 -3.23 1.04
N ALA A 162 -15.40 -3.91 2.09
CA ALA A 162 -16.14 -4.97 2.79
C ALA A 162 -17.50 -4.53 3.38
N TRP A 163 -17.71 -3.23 3.60
CA TRP A 163 -18.94 -2.72 4.23
C TRP A 163 -20.16 -2.74 3.30
N ASN A 164 -19.97 -2.45 2.02
CA ASN A 164 -21.05 -2.24 1.06
C ASN A 164 -20.66 -2.57 -0.39
N GLY A 165 -19.52 -3.23 -0.61
CA GLY A 165 -18.99 -3.55 -1.94
C GLY A 165 -18.45 -2.34 -2.72
N LYS A 166 -18.54 -1.12 -2.16
CA LYS A 166 -18.12 0.11 -2.83
C LYS A 166 -16.80 0.60 -2.27
N ARG A 167 -16.02 1.27 -3.12
CA ARG A 167 -14.81 1.96 -2.67
C ARG A 167 -15.22 3.13 -1.79
N PRO A 168 -14.65 3.27 -0.57
CA PRO A 168 -14.95 4.41 0.27
C PRO A 168 -14.37 5.68 -0.35
N GLU A 169 -15.16 6.76 -0.36
CA GLU A 169 -14.65 8.07 -0.80
C GLU A 169 -13.57 8.54 0.17
N PHE A 170 -12.36 8.76 -0.35
CA PHE A 170 -11.18 8.96 0.48
C PHE A 170 -11.34 10.13 1.45
N PHE A 171 -11.75 11.31 0.95
CA PHE A 171 -11.80 12.53 1.75
C PHE A 171 -12.85 12.45 2.86
N SER A 172 -14.07 12.02 2.53
CA SER A 172 -15.15 11.86 3.50
C SER A 172 -14.82 10.81 4.56
N THR A 173 -14.21 9.70 4.14
CA THR A 173 -13.74 8.64 5.07
C THR A 173 -12.63 9.16 5.98
N TYR A 174 -11.75 10.01 5.45
CA TYR A 174 -10.69 10.63 6.23
C TYR A 174 -11.23 11.58 7.30
N LEU A 175 -12.16 12.47 6.96
CA LEU A 175 -12.84 13.33 7.94
C LEU A 175 -13.56 12.51 9.01
N LEU A 176 -14.26 11.44 8.61
CA LEU A 176 -14.92 10.55 9.54
C LEU A 176 -13.91 9.86 10.49
N GLY A 177 -12.73 9.50 9.99
CA GLY A 177 -11.63 8.98 10.79
C GLY A 177 -11.17 9.96 11.88
N ILE A 178 -11.06 11.25 11.54
CA ILE A 178 -10.75 12.32 12.50
C ILE A 178 -11.85 12.44 13.55
N VAL A 179 -13.12 12.43 13.14
CA VAL A 179 -14.26 12.47 14.07
C VAL A 179 -14.19 11.30 15.05
N TYR A 180 -13.97 10.08 14.57
CA TYR A 180 -13.83 8.92 15.44
C TYR A 180 -12.61 9.02 16.37
N PHE A 181 -11.48 9.55 15.91
CA PHE A 181 -10.31 9.72 16.74
C PHE A 181 -10.61 10.61 17.97
N PHE A 182 -11.25 11.76 17.77
CA PHE A 182 -11.64 12.65 18.87
C PHE A 182 -12.80 12.09 19.70
N ALA A 183 -13.79 11.45 19.08
CA ALA A 183 -14.91 10.81 19.81
C ALA A 183 -14.46 9.67 20.73
N ASN A 184 -13.29 9.08 20.47
CA ASN A 184 -12.65 8.10 21.35
C ASN A 184 -11.66 8.71 22.34
N LEU A 185 -11.73 10.03 22.56
CA LEU A 185 -10.82 10.78 23.43
C LEU A 185 -9.35 10.48 23.12
N ILE A 186 -9.02 10.30 21.84
CA ILE A 186 -7.69 9.98 21.29
C ILE A 186 -7.18 8.58 21.65
N VAL A 187 -7.27 8.16 22.91
CA VAL A 187 -6.61 6.95 23.44
C VAL A 187 -7.49 5.71 23.50
N PHE A 188 -8.82 5.86 23.49
CA PHE A 188 -9.75 4.73 23.61
C PHE A 188 -10.16 4.13 22.26
N CYS A 189 -9.50 4.53 21.16
CA CYS A 189 -9.78 4.02 19.83
C CYS A 189 -9.77 2.48 19.81
N PRO A 190 -10.88 1.81 19.45
CA PRO A 190 -10.91 0.35 19.34
C PRO A 190 -9.85 -0.14 18.35
N ARG A 191 -8.83 -0.84 18.85
CA ARG A 191 -7.67 -1.20 18.04
C ARG A 191 -7.94 -2.34 17.07
N ARG A 192 -7.38 -2.22 15.87
CA ARG A 192 -7.31 -3.25 14.84
C ARG A 192 -5.88 -3.76 14.74
N THR A 193 -5.70 -5.07 14.77
CA THR A 193 -4.40 -5.69 14.45
C THR A 193 -4.23 -5.75 12.95
N ILE A 194 -3.06 -5.34 12.47
CA ILE A 194 -2.65 -5.46 11.07
C ILE A 194 -1.29 -6.14 11.01
N THR A 195 -1.02 -6.86 9.92
CA THR A 195 0.30 -7.46 9.69
C THR A 195 0.88 -6.92 8.39
N LEU A 196 2.14 -6.46 8.45
CA LEU A 196 2.98 -6.18 7.29
C LEU A 196 4.05 -7.27 7.23
N GLU A 197 3.95 -8.16 6.25
CA GLU A 197 4.92 -9.22 6.03
C GLU A 197 5.74 -8.90 4.78
N PHE A 198 7.01 -8.58 4.98
CA PHE A 198 7.99 -8.30 3.94
C PHE A 198 8.70 -9.59 3.54
N VAL A 199 8.81 -9.81 2.24
CA VAL A 199 9.45 -11.01 1.68
C VAL A 199 10.32 -10.60 0.51
N ASP A 200 11.57 -11.03 0.50
CA ASP A 200 12.43 -10.92 -0.68
C ASP A 200 11.92 -11.89 -1.74
N ILE A 201 11.46 -11.35 -2.87
CA ILE A 201 10.98 -12.12 -4.02
C ILE A 201 11.85 -11.86 -5.25
N THR A 202 13.07 -11.34 -5.07
CA THR A 202 13.92 -10.85 -6.16
C THR A 202 14.21 -11.92 -7.20
N LYS A 203 14.56 -13.14 -6.76
CA LYS A 203 14.93 -14.25 -7.64
C LYS A 203 13.76 -14.68 -8.50
N GLU A 204 12.65 -15.02 -7.85
CA GLU A 204 11.43 -15.51 -8.49
C GLU A 204 10.82 -14.43 -9.40
N ALA A 205 10.74 -13.18 -8.93
CA ALA A 205 10.23 -12.07 -9.71
C ALA A 205 11.05 -11.83 -10.98
N LYS A 206 12.38 -11.81 -10.89
CA LYS A 206 13.26 -11.66 -12.07
C LYS A 206 13.13 -12.82 -13.05
N GLU A 207 12.97 -14.04 -12.56
CA GLU A 207 12.70 -15.21 -13.41
C GLU A 207 11.38 -15.04 -14.17
N LYS A 208 10.28 -14.69 -13.47
CA LYS A 208 8.96 -14.54 -14.10
C LYS A 208 8.87 -13.34 -15.03
N VAL A 209 9.63 -12.28 -14.78
CA VAL A 209 9.76 -11.15 -15.72
C VAL A 209 10.30 -11.63 -17.07
N ARG A 210 11.29 -12.52 -17.10
CA ARG A 210 11.85 -13.07 -18.35
C ARG A 210 10.85 -13.92 -19.13
N THR A 211 9.94 -14.60 -18.43
CA THR A 211 8.85 -15.37 -19.05
C THR A 211 7.79 -14.46 -19.66
N GLY A 212 7.54 -13.31 -19.04
CA GLY A 212 6.66 -12.27 -19.57
C GLY A 212 5.63 -11.75 -18.57
N ARG A 213 4.87 -10.74 -19.01
CA ARG A 213 3.96 -9.97 -18.14
C ARG A 213 2.93 -10.82 -17.41
N GLN A 214 2.32 -11.78 -18.09
CA GLN A 214 1.28 -12.62 -17.50
C GLN A 214 1.88 -13.51 -16.41
N ALA A 215 2.98 -14.21 -16.69
CA ALA A 215 3.67 -15.05 -15.72
C ALA A 215 4.10 -14.26 -14.45
N PHE A 216 4.59 -13.03 -14.63
CA PHE A 216 4.93 -12.15 -13.51
C PHE A 216 3.70 -11.76 -12.67
N ASN A 217 2.61 -11.35 -13.31
CA ASN A 217 1.41 -10.94 -12.60
C ASN A 217 0.71 -12.12 -11.91
N ASP A 218 0.65 -13.29 -12.55
CA ASP A 218 0.08 -14.52 -11.99
C ASP A 218 0.89 -14.96 -10.76
N TYR A 219 2.22 -14.89 -10.84
CA TYR A 219 3.10 -15.13 -9.69
C TYR A 219 2.81 -14.19 -8.53
N LEU A 220 2.68 -12.88 -8.79
CA LEU A 220 2.34 -11.91 -7.75
C LEU A 220 0.96 -12.18 -7.14
N GLU A 221 -0.05 -12.54 -7.94
CA GLU A 221 -1.36 -12.91 -7.43
C GLU A 221 -1.28 -14.16 -6.52
N VAL A 222 -0.53 -15.19 -6.89
CA VAL A 222 -0.28 -16.35 -6.03
C VAL A 222 0.44 -15.94 -4.74
N PHE A 223 1.46 -15.10 -4.85
CA PHE A 223 2.23 -14.60 -3.70
C PHE A 223 1.36 -13.81 -2.71
N PHE A 224 0.50 -12.91 -3.21
CA PHE A 224 -0.36 -12.08 -2.36
C PHE A 224 -1.53 -12.87 -1.76
N ASN A 225 -2.04 -13.87 -2.49
CA ASN A 225 -3.21 -14.66 -2.07
C ASN A 225 -2.82 -15.99 -1.42
N LEU A 226 -1.59 -16.15 -0.93
CA LEU A 226 -1.09 -17.38 -0.29
C LEU A 226 -1.99 -17.90 0.84
N ASN A 227 -2.58 -17.00 1.62
CA ASN A 227 -3.48 -17.34 2.74
C ASN A 227 -4.97 -17.39 2.33
N GLY A 228 -5.25 -17.39 1.02
CA GLY A 228 -6.58 -17.24 0.47
C GLY A 228 -7.15 -15.82 0.62
N PRO A 229 -8.47 -15.64 0.38
CA PRO A 229 -9.13 -14.36 0.53
C PRO A 229 -9.05 -13.85 1.97
N GLU A 230 -8.68 -12.58 2.16
CA GLU A 230 -8.69 -11.96 3.48
C GLU A 230 -10.11 -11.96 4.05
N LYS A 231 -10.29 -12.55 5.24
CA LYS A 231 -11.58 -12.57 5.92
C LYS A 231 -11.88 -11.20 6.51
N ALA A 232 -13.08 -10.67 6.25
CA ALA A 232 -13.49 -9.38 6.77
C ALA A 232 -13.61 -9.40 8.30
N VAL A 233 -12.90 -8.47 8.97
CA VAL A 233 -13.00 -8.28 10.41
C VAL A 233 -13.54 -6.88 10.69
N PHE A 234 -14.78 -6.82 11.16
CA PHE A 234 -15.46 -5.58 11.51
C PHE A 234 -15.23 -5.22 12.97
N ILE A 235 -14.64 -4.04 13.20
CA ILE A 235 -14.35 -3.52 14.54
C ILE A 235 -15.15 -2.24 14.71
N ARG A 236 -15.82 -2.11 15.87
CA ARG A 236 -16.54 -0.89 16.25
C ARG A 236 -15.66 0.36 16.10
N HIS A 237 -16.28 1.48 15.76
CA HIS A 237 -15.55 2.74 15.60
C HIS A 237 -15.44 3.52 16.91
N LEU A 238 -16.44 3.40 17.80
CA LEU A 238 -16.52 4.08 19.09
C LEU A 238 -16.34 3.08 20.24
N PHE A 239 -15.60 3.45 21.29
CA PHE A 239 -15.26 2.56 22.41
C PHE A 239 -16.46 2.21 23.29
N TYR A 240 -17.38 3.16 23.43
CA TYR A 240 -18.62 3.03 24.20
C TYR A 240 -19.75 2.34 23.42
N PHE A 241 -19.54 1.98 22.14
CA PHE A 241 -20.51 1.20 21.37
C PHE A 241 -20.31 -0.30 21.58
N PRO A 242 -21.37 -1.12 21.46
CA PRO A 242 -21.23 -2.57 21.56
C PRO A 242 -20.29 -3.13 20.49
N LYS A 243 -19.67 -4.28 20.76
CA LYS A 243 -18.86 -5.00 19.77
C LYS A 243 -19.76 -5.42 18.60
N ILE A 244 -19.24 -5.31 17.38
CA ILE A 244 -19.93 -5.78 16.18
C ILE A 244 -19.92 -7.31 16.19
N LYS A 245 -21.09 -7.93 16.28
CA LYS A 245 -21.27 -9.37 16.11
C LYS A 245 -21.82 -9.64 14.70
N ASN A 246 -21.27 -10.65 14.02
CA ASN A 246 -21.88 -11.26 12.83
C ASN A 246 -22.27 -10.31 11.68
N LYS A 247 -21.37 -9.41 11.28
CA LYS A 247 -21.59 -8.64 10.05
C LYS A 247 -21.17 -9.48 8.84
N VAL A 248 -22.16 -9.88 8.05
CA VAL A 248 -21.96 -10.56 6.76
C VAL A 248 -21.56 -9.51 5.72
N VAL A 249 -20.52 -9.80 4.94
CA VAL A 249 -20.11 -8.97 3.80
C VAL A 249 -21.24 -8.97 2.78
N LYS A 250 -21.77 -7.80 2.44
CA LYS A 250 -22.71 -7.68 1.32
C LYS A 250 -21.91 -7.87 0.03
N ARG A 251 -22.19 -8.95 -0.69
CA ARG A 251 -21.65 -9.22 -2.04
C ARG A 251 -22.23 -8.25 -3.05
#